data_AF-A0A8B8BT67-F1
#
_entry.id   AF-A0A8B8BT67-F1
#
_cell.length_a   1.000
_cell.length_b   1.000
_cell.length_c   1.000
_cell.angle_alpha   90.00
_cell.angle_beta   90.00
_cell.angle_gamma   90.00
#
_symmetry.space_group_name_H-M   'P 1'
#
loop_
_entity.id
_entity.type
_entity.pdbx_description
1 polymer ?
#
loop_
_entity_poly.entity_id
_entity_poly.type
_entity_poly.pdbx_seq_one_letter_code
_entity_poly.pdbx_strand_id
1 'polypeptide(L)'
;MIFSTLVSGRLLCGILRQNFSTSSVMAVNPGKLKYLGQEEAQKIDEELFTEYAFSVDQLMELAGYSCAVAIAKVLPPREVDHQ
;
A
#
# COMPACT_ATOMS: atom_id res chain seq x y z
N MET A 1 -26.11 21.94 13.98
CA MET A 1 -25.21 23.03 14.44
C MET A 1 -23.85 22.38 14.75
N ILE A 2 -23.07 21.86 13.81
CA ILE A 2 -22.29 22.52 12.75
C ILE A 2 -21.78 23.91 13.17
N PHE A 3 -20.45 24.02 13.27
CA PHE A 3 -19.59 25.18 13.57
C PHE A 3 -19.39 25.57 15.05
N SER A 4 -18.30 25.07 15.67
CA SER A 4 -17.26 25.88 16.32
C SER A 4 -16.28 25.02 17.14
N THR A 5 -15.21 24.50 16.50
CA THR A 5 -13.89 24.28 17.12
C THR A 5 -12.88 23.98 16.01
N LEU A 6 -12.52 25.03 15.26
CA LEU A 6 -11.27 25.08 14.49
C LEU A 6 -10.31 25.94 15.31
N VAL A 7 -9.03 25.55 15.32
CA VAL A 7 -7.88 26.19 15.99
C VAL A 7 -7.60 25.65 17.41
N SER A 8 -6.78 24.61 17.49
CA SER A 8 -5.47 24.66 18.16
C SER A 8 -4.99 23.23 18.44
N GLY A 9 -4.01 22.77 17.67
CA GLY A 9 -3.47 21.41 17.83
C GLY A 9 -2.41 21.00 16.82
N ARG A 10 -1.69 21.94 16.21
CA ARG A 10 -0.40 21.63 15.56
C ARG A 10 0.65 21.40 16.65
N LEU A 11 0.57 20.30 17.39
CA LEU A 11 1.69 19.79 18.18
C LEU A 11 1.51 18.34 18.62
N LEU A 12 1.33 17.43 17.66
CA LEU A 12 1.70 16.01 17.83
C LEU A 12 2.10 15.34 16.50
N CYS A 13 2.47 16.13 15.49
CA CYS A 13 3.10 15.66 14.25
C CYS A 13 4.60 15.36 14.47
N GLY A 14 4.92 14.62 15.52
CA GLY A 14 6.28 14.43 16.02
C GLY A 14 6.76 12.98 16.17
N ILE A 15 5.92 11.97 15.87
CA ILE A 15 6.32 10.55 16.11
C ILE A 15 6.28 9.69 14.84
N LEU A 16 5.78 10.17 13.70
CA LEU A 16 5.85 9.42 12.44
C LEU A 16 7.10 9.75 11.61
N ARG A 17 8.28 9.78 12.26
CA ARG A 17 9.53 9.41 11.59
C ARG A 17 9.67 7.90 11.71
N GLN A 18 8.76 7.16 11.09
CA GLN A 18 8.99 5.73 10.95
C GLN A 18 10.11 5.57 9.93
N ASN A 19 11.27 5.15 10.46
CA ASN A 19 12.31 4.51 9.69
C ASN A 19 11.65 3.33 8.96
N PHE A 20 11.20 3.59 7.73
CA PHE A 20 10.76 2.53 6.84
C PHE A 20 12.00 1.72 6.49
N SER A 21 12.23 0.68 7.29
CA SER A 21 13.28 -0.30 7.07
C SER A 21 13.21 -0.72 5.61
N THR A 22 14.30 -0.51 4.87
CA THR A 22 14.41 -0.87 3.46
C THR A 22 14.13 -2.36 3.30
N SER A 23 12.88 -2.70 2.95
CA SER A 23 12.48 -4.08 2.74
C SER A 23 13.17 -4.56 1.47
N SER A 24 13.94 -5.65 1.57
CA SER A 24 14.60 -6.26 0.43
C SER A 24 13.54 -6.65 -0.60
N VAL A 25 13.55 -6.00 -1.76
CA VAL A 25 12.63 -6.34 -2.85
C VAL A 25 13.06 -7.69 -3.39
N MET A 26 12.17 -8.68 -3.40
CA MET A 26 12.44 -9.97 -4.04
C MET A 26 12.70 -9.73 -5.53
N ALA A 27 13.84 -10.20 -6.03
CA ALA A 27 14.19 -10.10 -7.44
C ALA A 27 13.29 -11.03 -8.27
N VAL A 28 12.22 -10.49 -8.84
CA VAL A 28 11.37 -11.18 -9.82
C VAL A 28 12.03 -11.12 -11.19
N ASN A 29 12.15 -12.25 -11.87
CA ASN A 29 12.55 -12.29 -13.27
C ASN A 29 11.31 -12.04 -14.15
N PRO A 30 11.15 -10.87 -14.78
CA PRO A 30 9.90 -10.51 -15.47
C PRO A 30 9.59 -11.44 -16.64
N GLY A 31 10.60 -12.08 -17.24
CA GLY A 31 10.43 -13.04 -18.34
C GLY A 31 9.81 -14.39 -17.93
N LYS A 32 9.60 -14.65 -16.63
CA LYS A 32 8.96 -15.87 -16.12
C LYS A 32 7.57 -15.63 -15.51
N LEU A 33 7.03 -14.42 -15.61
CA LEU A 33 5.69 -14.12 -15.09
C LEU A 33 4.61 -14.66 -16.04
N LYS A 34 3.62 -15.34 -15.48
CA LYS A 34 2.41 -15.76 -16.20
C LYS A 34 1.35 -14.65 -16.10
N TYR A 35 0.80 -14.23 -17.23
CA TYR A 35 -0.37 -13.36 -17.28
C TYR A 35 -1.64 -14.21 -17.14
N LEU A 36 -2.54 -13.80 -16.26
CA LEU A 36 -3.72 -14.57 -15.91
C LEU A 36 -4.95 -14.06 -16.68
N GLY A 37 -5.81 -14.99 -17.10
CA GLY A 37 -7.16 -14.67 -17.55
C GLY A 37 -8.10 -14.44 -16.36
N GLN A 38 -9.29 -13.89 -16.63
CA GLN A 38 -10.26 -13.57 -15.57
C GLN A 38 -10.70 -14.80 -14.77
N GLU A 39 -11.01 -15.91 -15.43
CA GLU A 39 -11.45 -17.14 -14.74
C GLU A 39 -10.35 -17.70 -13.83
N GLU A 40 -9.10 -17.65 -14.27
CA GLU A 40 -7.97 -18.13 -13.48
C GLU A 40 -7.71 -17.21 -12.27
N ALA A 41 -7.78 -15.89 -12.46
CA ALA A 41 -7.63 -14.93 -11.38
C ALA A 41 -8.71 -15.11 -10.29
N GLN A 42 -9.96 -15.37 -10.69
CA GLN A 42 -11.05 -15.64 -9.74
C GLN A 42 -10.83 -16.92 -8.94
N LYS A 43 -10.38 -18.00 -9.59
CA LYS A 43 -10.05 -19.26 -8.89
C LYS A 43 -8.95 -19.07 -7.85
N ILE A 44 -7.94 -18.26 -8.17
CA ILE A 44 -6.87 -17.93 -7.22
C ILE A 44 -7.44 -17.15 -6.02
N ASP A 45 -8.30 -16.16 -6.25
CA ASP A 45 -8.96 -15.43 -5.15
C ASP A 45 -9.80 -16.38 -4.27
N GLU A 46 -10.55 -17.30 -4.88
CA GLU A 46 -11.33 -18.31 -4.16
C GLU A 46 -10.44 -19.23 -3.30
N GLU A 47 -9.35 -19.76 -3.85
CA GLU A 47 -8.37 -20.58 -3.11
C GLU A 47 -7.75 -19.80 -1.94
N LEU A 48 -7.38 -18.54 -2.15
CA LEU A 48 -6.79 -17.69 -1.11
C LEU A 48 -7.74 -17.47 0.08
N PHE A 49 -9.04 -17.31 -0.19
CA PHE A 49 -10.04 -17.09 0.86
C PHE A 49 -10.57 -18.38 1.50
N THR A 50 -10.53 -19.51 0.79
CA THR A 50 -11.10 -20.77 1.27
C THR A 50 -10.04 -21.72 1.82
N GLU A 51 -9.10 -22.17 0.99
CA GLU A 51 -8.07 -23.14 1.36
C GLU A 51 -7.02 -22.51 2.29
N TYR A 52 -6.54 -21.31 1.93
CA TYR A 52 -5.54 -20.58 2.73
C TYR A 52 -6.16 -19.68 3.80
N ALA A 53 -7.48 -19.51 3.79
CA ALA A 53 -8.26 -18.78 4.79
C ALA A 53 -7.75 -17.36 5.08
N PHE A 54 -7.18 -16.68 4.07
CA PHE A 54 -6.86 -15.26 4.20
C PHE A 54 -8.15 -14.45 4.36
N SER A 55 -8.11 -13.45 5.22
CA SER A 55 -9.22 -12.48 5.27
C SER A 55 -9.09 -11.46 4.13
N VAL A 56 -10.24 -10.93 3.71
CA VAL A 56 -10.27 -9.84 2.72
C VAL A 56 -9.44 -8.65 3.19
N ASP A 57 -9.57 -8.25 4.45
CA ASP A 57 -8.86 -7.10 5.02
C ASP A 57 -7.34 -7.27 4.93
N GLN A 58 -6.81 -8.45 5.25
CA GLN A 58 -5.37 -8.70 5.17
C GLN A 58 -4.82 -8.55 3.75
N LEU A 59 -5.50 -9.14 2.75
CA LEU A 59 -5.04 -9.06 1.36
C LEU A 59 -5.23 -7.65 0.80
N MET A 60 -6.30 -6.96 1.19
CA MET A 60 -6.57 -5.58 0.78
C MET A 60 -5.53 -4.60 1.33
N GLU A 61 -5.15 -4.72 2.61
CA GLU A 61 -4.10 -3.91 3.23
C GLU A 61 -2.75 -4.14 2.54
N LEU A 62 -2.39 -5.40 2.25
CA LEU A 62 -1.16 -5.73 1.56
C LEU A 62 -1.14 -5.22 0.11
N ALA A 63 -2.27 -5.31 -0.61
CA ALA A 63 -2.41 -4.78 -1.95
C ALA A 63 -2.26 -3.25 -1.97
N GLY A 64 -2.96 -2.56 -1.06
CA GLY A 64 -2.86 -1.11 -0.91
C GLY A 64 -1.43 -0.65 -0.59
N TYR A 65 -0.75 -1.35 0.31
CA TYR A 65 0.65 -1.10 0.64
C TYR A 65 1.58 -1.31 -0.57
N SER A 66 1.40 -2.40 -1.33
CA SER A 66 2.16 -2.66 -2.55
C SER A 66 2.00 -1.53 -3.58
N CYS A 67 0.77 -1.05 -3.78
CA CYS A 67 0.49 0.10 -4.64
C CYS A 67 1.16 1.38 -4.14
N ALA A 68 1.10 1.68 -2.84
CA ALA A 68 1.73 2.86 -2.26
C ALA A 68 3.26 2.86 -2.47
N VAL A 69 3.90 1.69 -2.28
CA VAL A 69 5.34 1.51 -2.54
C VAL A 69 5.66 1.70 -4.01
N ALA A 70 4.85 1.16 -4.92
CA ALA A 70 5.05 1.35 -6.37
C ALA A 70 4.94 2.83 -6.76
N ILE A 71 3.92 3.54 -6.26
CA ILE A 71 3.73 4.98 -6.49
C ILE A 71 4.92 5.77 -5.97
N ALA A 72 5.36 5.54 -4.73
CA ALA A 72 6.49 6.28 -4.15
C ALA A 72 7.81 6.08 -4.92
N LYS A 73 7.99 4.94 -5.60
CA LYS A 73 9.17 4.65 -6.42
C LYS A 73 9.14 5.35 -7.78
N VAL A 74 7.97 5.47 -8.40
CA VAL A 74 7.84 6.04 -9.75
C VAL A 74 7.49 7.54 -9.74
N LEU A 75 6.90 8.03 -8.66
CA LEU A 75 6.58 9.42 -8.41
C LEU A 75 7.33 9.90 -7.16
N PRO A 76 8.61 10.29 -7.27
CA PRO A 76 9.31 10.91 -6.15
C PRO A 76 8.55 12.17 -5.70
N PRO A 77 8.56 12.48 -4.40
CA PRO A 77 7.91 13.68 -3.89
C PRO A 77 8.46 14.89 -4.63
N ARG A 78 7.56 15.77 -5.11
CA ARG A 78 7.99 17.10 -5.53
C ARG A 78 8.54 17.81 -4.31
N GLU A 79 9.79 18.27 -4.39
CA GLU A 79 10.31 19.21 -3.41
C GLU A 79 9.37 20.41 -3.42
N VAL A 80 8.67 20.61 -2.30
CA VAL A 80 7.90 21.83 -2.10
C VAL A 80 8.94 22.85 -1.70
N ASP A 81 9.48 23.55 -2.70
CA ASP A 81 10.35 24.70 -2.47
C ASP A 81 9.56 25.70 -1.61
N HIS A 82 9.96 25.82 -0.35
CA HIS A 82 9.52 26.88 0.53
C HIS A 82 10.21 28.17 0.09
N GLN A 83 9.72 28.80 -0.98
CA GLN A 83 10.09 30.16 -1.36
C GLN A 83 9.04 31.15 -0.86
#